data_AF-A0A2N2YJB8-F1
#
_entry.id   AF-A0A2N2YJB8-F1
#
_cell.length_a   1.000
_cell.length_b   1.000
_cell.length_c   1.000
_cell.angle_alpha   90.00
_cell.angle_beta   90.00
_cell.angle_gamma   90.00
#
_symmetry.space_group_name_H-M   'P 1'
#
loop_
_entity.id
_entity.type
_entity.pdbx_description
1 polymer ?
#
loop_
_entity_poly.entity_id
_entity_poly.type
_entity_poly.pdbx_seq_one_letter_code
_entity_poly.pdbx_strand_id
1 'polypeptide(L)'
;MRLDRKATRNRQLHIFKNVINKVIGTQLTRIVVHINKFKIASMNIDIDEIINTTMTELKNSSSVYIMFKDLTVMKNLTDGKDFEKIRYILLKSIPFERHTDNAIKFSQTGIEILRNFKDWHEYRKSLKPKKDIFKIISAVTGIGMFILAILTLSISNKNSTLKSDLSNANSLVDSLKIVIEEAQLKNDSISDRLLDLESIQQKQQIELKH
;
A
#
# COMPACT_ATOMS: atom_id res chain seq x y z
N MET A 1 -12.98 29.73 -3.14
CA MET A 1 -11.59 29.73 -3.66
C MET A 1 -10.60 28.74 -2.99
N ARG A 2 -11.06 27.76 -2.18
CA ARG A 2 -10.17 26.78 -1.49
C ARG A 2 -10.18 25.36 -2.10
N LEU A 3 -11.15 25.04 -2.97
CA LEU A 3 -11.29 23.71 -3.58
C LEU A 3 -10.28 23.44 -4.71
N ASP A 4 -9.82 24.48 -5.40
CA ASP A 4 -8.94 24.34 -6.57
C ASP A 4 -7.51 23.90 -6.19
N ARG A 5 -6.96 24.47 -5.11
CA ARG A 5 -5.57 24.18 -4.69
C ARG A 5 -5.36 22.73 -4.23
N LYS A 6 -6.40 22.06 -3.72
CA LYS A 6 -6.32 20.63 -3.34
C LYS A 6 -6.29 19.73 -4.57
N ALA A 7 -7.09 20.06 -5.59
CA ALA A 7 -7.11 19.32 -6.86
C ALA A 7 -5.78 19.48 -7.61
N THR A 8 -5.22 20.69 -7.68
CA THR A 8 -3.93 20.94 -8.34
C THR A 8 -2.76 20.22 -7.64
N ARG A 9 -2.75 20.19 -6.30
CA ARG A 9 -1.69 19.52 -5.51
C ARG A 9 -1.73 18.00 -5.66
N ASN A 10 -2.91 17.40 -5.70
CA ASN A 10 -3.08 15.97 -5.96
C ASN A 10 -2.68 15.59 -7.39
N ARG A 11 -2.97 16.45 -8.37
CA ARG A 11 -2.57 16.23 -9.77
C ARG A 11 -1.05 16.31 -9.96
N GLN A 12 -0.38 17.28 -9.32
CA GLN A 12 1.09 17.39 -9.35
C GLN A 12 1.78 16.21 -8.64
N LEU A 13 1.25 15.75 -7.49
CA LEU A 13 1.75 14.56 -6.80
C LEU A 13 1.60 13.28 -7.63
N HIS A 14 0.50 13.16 -8.39
CA HIS A 14 0.29 12.03 -9.29
C HIS A 14 1.25 12.05 -10.48
N ILE A 15 1.48 13.22 -11.09
CA ILE A 15 2.43 13.40 -12.19
C ILE A 15 3.86 13.11 -11.70
N PHE A 16 4.24 13.62 -10.53
CA PHE A 16 5.57 13.41 -9.95
C PHE A 16 5.83 11.94 -9.60
N LYS A 17 4.85 11.24 -9.00
CA LYS A 17 4.95 9.79 -8.76
C LYS A 17 5.05 8.98 -10.05
N ASN A 18 4.32 9.36 -11.10
CA ASN A 18 4.40 8.68 -12.39
C ASN A 18 5.74 8.92 -13.10
N VAL A 19 6.28 10.14 -13.03
CA VAL A 19 7.60 10.47 -13.61
C VAL A 19 8.72 9.73 -12.85
N ILE A 20 8.66 9.70 -11.52
CA ILE A 20 9.64 8.97 -10.70
C ILE A 20 9.55 7.46 -10.96
N ASN A 21 8.36 6.87 -10.98
CA ASN A 21 8.22 5.43 -11.28
C ASN A 21 8.63 5.11 -12.72
N LYS A 22 8.40 6.00 -13.68
CA LYS A 22 8.82 5.81 -15.06
C LYS A 22 10.33 5.95 -15.22
N VAL A 23 10.99 6.90 -14.57
CA VAL A 23 12.44 7.14 -14.65
C VAL A 23 13.23 6.12 -13.83
N ILE A 24 12.86 5.89 -12.57
CA ILE A 24 13.54 4.93 -11.69
C ILE A 24 13.23 3.49 -12.13
N GLY A 25 11.99 3.21 -12.54
CA GLY A 25 11.61 1.93 -13.10
C GLY A 25 12.36 1.61 -14.38
N THR A 26 12.44 2.52 -15.36
CA THR A 26 13.17 2.23 -16.61
C THR A 26 14.68 2.14 -16.43
N GLN A 27 15.29 2.91 -15.52
CA GLN A 27 16.74 2.85 -15.28
C GLN A 27 17.14 1.59 -14.51
N LEU A 28 16.44 1.24 -13.43
CA LEU A 28 16.72 0.02 -12.67
C LEU A 28 16.36 -1.24 -13.46
N THR A 29 15.28 -1.21 -14.24
CA THR A 29 14.92 -2.34 -15.12
C THR A 29 15.92 -2.47 -16.27
N ARG A 30 16.48 -1.37 -16.82
CA ARG A 30 17.56 -1.46 -17.82
C ARG A 30 18.84 -2.05 -17.24
N ILE A 31 19.21 -1.70 -16.00
CA ILE A 31 20.39 -2.26 -15.31
C ILE A 31 20.17 -3.75 -14.99
N VAL A 32 19.01 -4.13 -14.46
CA VAL A 32 18.71 -5.53 -14.08
C VAL A 32 18.42 -6.42 -15.30
N VAL A 33 17.79 -5.89 -16.36
CA VAL A 33 17.51 -6.64 -17.60
C VAL A 33 18.75 -6.75 -18.49
N HIS A 34 19.72 -5.82 -18.45
CA HIS A 34 21.00 -6.02 -19.15
C HIS A 34 21.89 -7.05 -18.46
N ILE A 35 21.87 -7.15 -17.12
CA ILE A 35 22.60 -8.18 -16.40
C ILE A 35 21.96 -9.57 -16.64
N ASN A 36 20.63 -9.66 -16.69
CA ASN A 36 19.93 -10.94 -16.93
C ASN A 36 19.84 -11.38 -18.40
N LYS A 37 20.07 -10.51 -19.40
CA LYS A 37 20.06 -10.90 -20.82
C LYS A 37 21.38 -11.48 -21.32
N PHE A 38 22.47 -11.32 -20.57
CA PHE A 38 23.67 -12.11 -20.82
C PHE A 38 23.53 -13.45 -20.08
N LYS A 39 22.73 -14.35 -20.67
CA LYS A 39 22.89 -15.78 -20.42
C LYS A 39 24.21 -16.15 -21.09
N ILE A 40 25.31 -15.92 -20.37
CA ILE A 40 26.68 -16.22 -20.81
C ILE A 40 26.75 -17.74 -20.91
N ALA A 41 26.52 -18.23 -22.11
CA ALA A 41 26.82 -19.61 -22.46
C ALA A 41 28.33 -19.83 -22.27
N SER A 42 28.64 -20.93 -21.56
CA SER A 42 29.93 -21.60 -21.44
C SER A 42 31.10 -20.79 -20.87
N MET A 43 31.03 -20.48 -19.57
CA MET A 43 32.13 -20.47 -18.60
C MET A 43 31.50 -20.15 -17.25
N ASN A 44 31.89 -20.84 -16.16
CA ASN A 44 31.47 -20.50 -14.79
C ASN A 44 32.23 -19.23 -14.35
N ILE A 45 32.01 -18.11 -15.06
CA ILE A 45 32.61 -16.82 -14.74
C ILE A 45 31.80 -16.21 -13.59
N ASP A 46 32.41 -16.14 -12.41
CA ASP A 46 31.85 -15.39 -11.30
C ASP A 46 32.11 -13.89 -11.53
N ILE A 47 31.05 -13.17 -11.91
CA ILE A 47 31.08 -11.73 -12.17
C ILE A 47 31.49 -10.97 -10.90
N ASP A 48 31.01 -11.40 -9.72
CA ASP A 48 31.30 -10.72 -8.47
C ASP A 48 32.80 -10.88 -8.12
N GLU A 49 33.38 -12.06 -8.38
CA GLU A 49 34.82 -12.30 -8.24
C GLU A 49 35.64 -11.42 -9.20
N ILE A 50 35.27 -11.33 -10.47
CA ILE A 50 35.97 -10.48 -11.46
C ILE A 50 36.00 -9.01 -11.02
N ILE A 51 34.85 -8.48 -10.61
CA ILE A 51 34.74 -7.09 -10.17
C ILE A 51 35.59 -6.89 -8.92
N ASN A 52 35.47 -7.77 -7.92
CA ASN A 52 36.17 -7.60 -6.65
C ASN A 52 37.71 -7.69 -6.79
N THR A 53 38.19 -8.61 -7.62
CA THR A 53 39.62 -8.75 -7.92
C THR A 53 40.14 -7.51 -8.65
N THR A 54 39.43 -7.05 -9.69
CA THR A 54 39.78 -5.81 -10.42
C THR A 54 39.82 -4.59 -9.50
N MET A 55 38.86 -4.50 -8.58
CA MET A 55 38.83 -3.41 -7.59
C MET A 55 40.05 -3.43 -6.67
N THR A 56 40.43 -4.61 -6.20
CA THR A 56 41.57 -4.80 -5.29
C THR A 56 42.89 -4.47 -5.97
N GLU A 57 43.07 -4.94 -7.21
CA GLU A 57 44.27 -4.65 -7.99
C GLU A 57 44.40 -3.15 -8.30
N LEU A 58 43.31 -2.50 -8.68
CA LEU A 58 43.32 -1.07 -8.96
C LEU A 58 43.53 -0.22 -7.69
N LYS A 59 43.12 -0.70 -6.51
CA LYS A 59 43.44 -0.08 -5.21
C LYS A 59 44.93 -0.16 -4.86
N ASN A 60 45.54 -1.30 -5.17
CA ASN A 60 46.94 -1.59 -4.86
C ASN A 60 47.91 -1.04 -5.92
N SER A 61 47.38 -0.69 -7.09
CA SER A 61 48.13 -0.02 -8.15
C SER A 61 48.59 1.37 -7.70
N SER A 62 49.84 1.70 -8.02
CA SER A 62 50.36 3.07 -7.90
C SER A 62 49.75 4.04 -8.92
N SER A 63 49.07 3.49 -9.93
CA SER A 63 48.37 4.22 -10.99
C SER A 63 46.85 4.19 -10.77
N VAL A 64 46.19 5.31 -11.05
CA VAL A 64 44.71 5.46 -10.99
C VAL A 64 44.00 4.66 -12.08
N TYR A 65 44.75 4.11 -13.03
CA TYR A 65 44.28 3.24 -14.11
C TYR A 65 45.11 1.95 -14.18
N ILE A 66 44.49 0.88 -14.64
CA ILE A 66 45.12 -0.41 -14.91
C ILE A 66 44.74 -0.88 -16.32
N MET A 67 45.69 -1.46 -17.05
CA MET A 67 45.38 -2.05 -18.36
C MET A 67 44.66 -3.38 -18.15
N PHE A 68 43.75 -3.74 -19.05
CA PHE A 68 43.07 -5.05 -18.99
C PHE A 68 44.05 -6.22 -18.99
N LYS A 69 45.16 -6.13 -19.73
CA LYS A 69 46.19 -7.17 -19.79
C LYS A 69 46.97 -7.33 -18.47
N ASP A 70 46.94 -6.32 -17.61
CA ASP A 70 47.62 -6.36 -16.32
C ASP A 70 46.75 -6.98 -15.23
N LEU A 71 45.42 -7.04 -15.46
CA LEU A 71 44.49 -7.63 -14.50
C LEU A 71 44.70 -9.14 -14.38
N THR A 72 44.82 -9.65 -13.16
CA THR A 72 45.02 -11.09 -12.94
C THR A 72 43.89 -11.93 -13.54
N VAL A 73 42.66 -11.41 -13.52
CA VAL A 73 41.46 -12.02 -14.13
C VAL A 73 41.53 -12.13 -15.66
N MET A 74 42.44 -11.40 -16.31
CA MET A 74 42.57 -11.34 -17.76
C MET A 74 43.96 -11.73 -18.27
N LYS A 75 44.96 -11.88 -17.39
CA LYS A 75 46.37 -12.12 -17.73
C LYS A 75 46.62 -13.35 -18.62
N ASN A 76 45.79 -14.39 -18.47
CA ASN A 76 45.90 -15.65 -19.23
C ASN A 76 44.88 -15.75 -20.37
N LEU A 77 44.11 -14.69 -20.62
CA LEU A 77 43.15 -14.66 -21.71
C LEU A 77 43.83 -14.11 -22.96
N THR A 78 43.71 -14.85 -24.06
CA THR A 78 44.01 -14.32 -25.38
C THR A 78 42.93 -13.32 -25.79
N ASP A 79 43.25 -12.34 -26.66
CA ASP A 79 42.35 -11.32 -27.22
C ASP A 79 41.24 -11.98 -28.09
N GLY A 80 40.40 -12.80 -27.46
CA GLY A 80 39.35 -13.61 -28.05
C GLY A 80 38.02 -13.42 -27.31
N LYS A 81 37.09 -14.37 -27.47
CA LYS A 81 35.71 -14.21 -27.00
C LYS A 81 35.60 -13.95 -25.50
N ASP A 82 36.39 -14.62 -24.68
CA ASP A 82 36.28 -14.49 -23.22
C ASP A 82 36.96 -13.21 -22.71
N PHE A 83 38.05 -12.77 -23.32
CA PHE A 83 38.64 -11.45 -23.07
C PHE A 83 37.61 -10.34 -23.32
N GLU A 84 36.95 -10.36 -24.49
CA GLU A 84 35.93 -9.36 -24.84
C GLU A 84 34.72 -9.39 -23.89
N LYS A 85 34.29 -10.56 -23.42
CA LYS A 85 33.23 -10.68 -22.42
C LYS A 85 33.62 -10.03 -21.09
N ILE A 86 34.79 -10.37 -20.54
CA ILE A 86 35.25 -9.83 -19.26
C ILE A 86 35.49 -8.32 -19.37
N ARG A 87 36.15 -7.88 -20.43
CA ARG A 87 36.34 -6.46 -20.76
C ARG A 87 34.99 -5.74 -20.78
N TYR A 88 33.98 -6.30 -21.45
CA TYR A 88 32.65 -5.72 -21.49
C TYR A 88 31.98 -5.66 -20.11
N ILE A 89 32.08 -6.71 -19.30
CA ILE A 89 31.56 -6.75 -17.92
C ILE A 89 32.16 -5.62 -17.10
N LEU A 90 33.48 -5.45 -17.15
CA LEU A 90 34.19 -4.41 -16.41
C LEU A 90 33.75 -3.02 -16.86
N LEU A 91 33.66 -2.76 -18.17
CA LEU A 91 33.24 -1.46 -18.71
C LEU A 91 31.78 -1.10 -18.42
N LYS A 92 30.89 -2.07 -18.20
CA LYS A 92 29.47 -1.85 -17.91
C LYS A 92 29.13 -1.85 -16.43
N SER A 93 30.05 -2.26 -15.57
CA SER A 93 29.83 -2.34 -14.13
C SER A 93 29.98 -0.97 -13.48
N ILE A 94 29.12 -0.70 -12.49
CA ILE A 94 28.93 0.63 -11.89
C ILE A 94 30.12 1.16 -11.04
N PRO A 95 31.12 0.38 -10.56
CA PRO A 95 32.30 0.97 -9.95
C PRO A 95 33.40 1.37 -10.97
N PHE A 96 33.26 1.07 -12.26
CA PHE A 96 34.34 1.27 -13.23
C PHE A 96 33.98 2.25 -14.34
N GLU A 97 35.01 2.90 -14.87
CA GLU A 97 34.93 3.79 -16.03
C GLU A 97 35.98 3.41 -17.07
N ARG A 98 35.62 3.53 -18.34
CA ARG A 98 36.58 3.45 -19.44
C ARG A 98 37.52 4.65 -19.37
N HIS A 99 38.82 4.41 -19.40
CA HIS A 99 39.79 5.49 -19.56
C HIS A 99 40.31 5.57 -20.99
N THR A 100 40.77 4.44 -21.53
CA THR A 100 41.22 4.29 -22.93
C THR A 100 40.60 3.04 -23.53
N ASP A 101 41.05 2.62 -24.71
CA ASP A 101 40.57 1.39 -25.33
C ASP A 101 40.84 0.15 -24.47
N ASN A 102 41.97 0.17 -23.76
CA ASN A 102 42.48 -0.98 -23.01
C ASN A 102 42.69 -0.72 -21.51
N ALA A 103 42.41 0.49 -21.02
CA ALA A 103 42.58 0.84 -19.62
C ALA A 103 41.24 1.11 -18.92
N ILE A 104 41.15 0.61 -17.69
CA ILE A 104 40.04 0.84 -16.78
C ILE A 104 40.51 1.67 -15.59
N LYS A 105 39.65 2.57 -15.14
CA LYS A 105 39.84 3.33 -13.89
C LYS A 105 38.60 3.17 -13.02
N PHE A 106 38.73 3.48 -11.74
CA PHE A 106 37.58 3.56 -10.87
C PHE A 106 36.71 4.74 -11.28
N SER A 107 35.40 4.54 -11.29
CA SER A 107 34.45 5.64 -11.35
C SER A 107 34.56 6.47 -10.08
N GLN A 108 34.04 7.70 -10.09
CA GLN A 108 33.99 8.51 -8.87
C GLN A 108 33.28 7.76 -7.72
N THR A 109 32.18 7.07 -8.03
CA THR A 109 31.50 6.17 -7.10
C THR A 109 32.38 4.97 -6.71
N GLY A 110 33.14 4.41 -7.65
CA GLY A 110 34.16 3.39 -7.40
C GLY A 110 35.21 3.79 -6.36
N ILE A 111 35.67 5.04 -6.42
CA ILE A 111 36.61 5.60 -5.43
C ILE A 111 35.94 5.74 -4.07
N GLU A 112 34.69 6.19 -4.03
CA GLU A 112 33.91 6.21 -2.78
C GLU A 112 33.73 4.80 -2.21
N ILE A 113 33.54 3.79 -3.06
CA ILE A 113 33.47 2.39 -2.65
C ILE A 113 34.79 1.95 -2.01
N LEU A 114 35.94 2.25 -2.64
CA LEU A 114 37.26 1.93 -2.07
C LEU A 114 37.50 2.53 -0.68
N ARG A 115 36.88 3.68 -0.39
CA ARG A 115 37.02 4.40 0.88
C ARG A 115 36.05 3.89 1.94
N ASN A 116 34.83 3.52 1.56
CA ASN A 116 33.72 3.30 2.50
C ASN A 116 33.31 1.83 2.67
N PHE A 117 33.60 0.96 1.72
CA PHE A 117 33.16 -0.44 1.73
C PHE A 117 34.34 -1.39 1.59
N LYS A 118 34.27 -2.54 2.27
CA LYS A 118 35.36 -3.53 2.25
C LYS A 118 35.43 -4.29 0.92
N ASP A 119 34.28 -4.56 0.32
CA ASP A 119 34.14 -5.28 -0.95
C ASP A 119 32.93 -4.78 -1.76
N TRP A 120 32.86 -5.20 -3.02
CA TRP A 120 31.75 -4.88 -3.92
C TRP A 120 30.39 -5.39 -3.41
N HIS A 121 30.37 -6.50 -2.66
CA HIS A 121 29.14 -7.13 -2.23
C HIS A 121 28.41 -6.31 -1.17
N GLU A 122 29.16 -5.67 -0.27
CA GLU A 122 28.65 -4.72 0.72
C GLU A 122 28.01 -3.49 0.06
N TYR A 123 28.66 -2.93 -0.97
CA TYR A 123 28.08 -1.86 -1.78
C TYR A 123 26.83 -2.33 -2.55
N ARG A 124 26.87 -3.50 -3.18
CA ARG A 124 25.71 -4.06 -3.88
C ARG A 124 24.52 -4.25 -2.94
N LYS A 125 24.76 -4.60 -1.67
CA LYS A 125 23.73 -4.66 -0.63
C LYS A 125 23.20 -3.27 -0.25
N SER A 126 24.05 -2.25 -0.18
CA SER A 126 23.64 -0.88 0.15
C SER A 126 22.82 -0.20 -0.96
N LEU A 127 23.08 -0.56 -2.22
CA LEU A 127 22.28 -0.13 -3.39
C LEU A 127 20.86 -0.70 -3.42
N LYS A 128 20.64 -1.85 -2.77
CA LYS A 128 19.28 -2.38 -2.68
C LYS A 128 18.46 -1.41 -1.83
N PRO A 129 17.25 -1.00 -2.26
CA PRO A 129 16.41 -0.16 -1.44
C PRO A 129 16.23 -0.86 -0.09
N LYS A 130 16.71 -0.20 0.98
CA LYS A 130 16.47 -0.66 2.34
C LYS A 130 14.96 -0.88 2.44
N LYS A 131 14.52 -2.07 2.85
CA LYS A 131 13.09 -2.33 3.09
C LYS A 131 12.64 -1.28 4.09
N ASP A 132 11.84 -0.35 3.61
CA ASP A 132 11.50 0.88 4.31
C ASP A 132 10.47 0.51 5.38
N ILE A 133 10.95 0.07 6.55
CA ILE A 133 10.13 -0.44 7.65
C ILE A 133 9.03 0.56 8.02
N PHE A 134 9.32 1.85 7.93
CA PHE A 134 8.34 2.93 8.13
C PHE A 134 7.19 2.90 7.12
N LYS A 135 7.43 2.55 5.85
CA LYS A 135 6.35 2.37 4.87
C LYS A 135 5.48 1.17 5.21
N ILE A 136 6.08 0.06 5.66
CA ILE A 136 5.34 -1.13 6.07
C ILE A 136 4.47 -0.82 7.30
N ILE A 137 5.03 -0.17 8.32
CA ILE A 137 4.29 0.26 9.52
C ILE A 137 3.17 1.23 9.15
N SER A 138 3.42 2.21 8.26
CA SER A 138 2.40 3.16 7.81
C SER A 138 1.26 2.51 7.02
N ALA A 139 1.57 1.46 6.24
CA ALA A 139 0.56 0.71 5.49
C ALA A 139 -0.30 -0.14 6.44
N VAL A 140 0.32 -0.82 7.41
CA VAL A 140 -0.41 -1.63 8.41
C VAL A 140 -1.29 -0.76 9.30
N THR A 141 -0.79 0.38 9.80
CA THR A 141 -1.57 1.32 10.60
C THR A 141 -2.68 2.00 9.80
N GLY A 142 -2.42 2.36 8.53
CA GLY A 142 -3.44 2.93 7.64
C GLY A 142 -4.58 1.96 7.34
N ILE A 143 -4.27 0.69 7.04
CA ILE A 143 -5.28 -0.35 6.82
C ILE A 143 -6.05 -0.63 8.11
N GLY A 144 -5.37 -0.70 9.26
CA GLY A 144 -6.00 -0.90 10.56
C GLY A 144 -7.01 0.20 10.93
N MET A 145 -6.64 1.48 10.75
CA MET A 145 -7.56 2.60 10.99
C MET A 145 -8.75 2.61 10.03
N PHE A 146 -8.53 2.23 8.76
CA PHE A 146 -9.60 2.18 7.78
C PHE A 146 -10.66 1.11 8.12
N ILE A 147 -10.22 -0.08 8.54
CA ILE A 147 -11.13 -1.15 8.99
C ILE A 147 -11.92 -0.71 10.23
N LEU A 148 -11.26 -0.08 11.21
CA LEU A 148 -11.91 0.48 12.39
C LEU A 148 -12.98 1.52 12.03
N ALA A 149 -12.68 2.44 11.12
CA ALA A 149 -13.63 3.46 10.68
C ALA A 149 -14.88 2.85 10.03
N ILE A 150 -14.71 1.83 9.17
CA ILE A 150 -15.84 1.13 8.54
C ILE A 150 -16.71 0.43 9.58
N LEU A 151 -16.11 -0.24 10.56
CA LEU A 151 -16.86 -0.91 11.63
C LEU A 151 -17.65 0.09 12.47
N THR A 152 -17.05 1.22 12.86
CA THR A 152 -17.72 2.27 13.63
C THR A 152 -18.88 2.89 12.86
N LEU A 153 -18.71 3.18 11.56
CA LEU A 153 -19.78 3.69 10.69
C LEU A 153 -20.93 2.69 10.55
N SER A 154 -20.62 1.40 10.36
CA SER A 154 -21.64 0.35 10.26
C SER A 154 -22.47 0.21 11.55
N ILE A 155 -21.80 0.27 12.71
CA ILE A 155 -22.47 0.24 14.03
C ILE A 155 -23.34 1.51 14.22
N SER A 156 -22.83 2.68 13.84
CA SER A 156 -23.57 3.94 13.96
C SER A 156 -24.86 3.93 13.13
N ASN A 157 -24.80 3.44 11.89
CA ASN A 157 -25.97 3.33 11.01
C ASN A 157 -27.01 2.35 11.57
N LYS A 158 -26.59 1.19 12.08
CA LYS A 158 -27.50 0.22 12.73
C LYS A 158 -28.21 0.83 13.95
N ASN A 159 -27.47 1.55 14.80
CA ASN A 159 -28.05 2.21 15.97
C ASN A 159 -29.06 3.31 15.58
N SER A 160 -28.79 4.06 14.52
CA SER A 160 -29.75 5.08 14.04
C SER A 160 -31.05 4.47 13.54
N THR A 161 -30.98 3.32 12.86
CA THR A 161 -32.15 2.59 12.36
C THR A 161 -32.96 2.03 13.52
N LEU A 162 -32.31 1.36 14.47
CA LEU A 162 -32.96 0.85 15.68
C LEU A 162 -33.65 1.94 16.51
N LYS A 163 -33.05 3.13 16.59
CA LYS A 163 -33.66 4.28 17.29
C LYS A 163 -34.91 4.80 16.57
N SER A 164 -34.89 4.82 15.24
CA SER A 164 -36.06 5.18 14.43
C SER A 164 -37.19 4.16 14.60
N ASP A 165 -36.87 2.87 14.52
CA ASP A 165 -37.86 1.79 14.67
C ASP A 165 -38.49 1.79 16.05
N LEU A 166 -37.71 2.06 17.11
CA LEU A 166 -38.21 2.22 18.47
C LEU A 166 -39.16 3.42 18.59
N SER A 167 -38.83 4.55 17.96
CA SER A 167 -39.70 5.74 17.95
C SER A 167 -41.03 5.46 17.25
N ASN A 168 -40.99 4.76 16.11
CA ASN A 168 -42.19 4.37 15.36
C ASN A 168 -43.06 3.42 16.19
N ALA A 169 -42.45 2.40 16.82
CA ALA A 169 -43.17 1.47 17.70
C ALA A 169 -43.87 2.19 18.86
N ASN A 170 -43.19 3.16 19.50
CA ASN A 170 -43.80 3.95 20.57
C ASN A 170 -44.99 4.78 20.08
N SER A 171 -44.88 5.42 18.91
CA SER A 171 -46.00 6.19 18.34
C SER A 171 -47.22 5.33 18.02
N LEU A 172 -47.02 4.07 17.61
CA LEU A 172 -48.09 3.10 17.40
C LEU A 172 -48.73 2.68 18.72
N VAL A 173 -47.92 2.46 19.76
CA VAL A 173 -48.42 2.14 21.11
C VAL A 173 -49.29 3.27 21.65
N ASP A 174 -48.87 4.53 21.49
CA ASP A 174 -49.66 5.68 21.93
C ASP A 174 -50.97 5.81 21.15
N SER A 175 -50.94 5.58 19.83
CA SER A 175 -52.15 5.55 19.00
C SER A 175 -53.12 4.43 19.44
N LEU A 176 -52.60 3.25 19.78
CA LEU A 176 -53.41 2.13 20.29
C LEU A 176 -54.04 2.45 21.64
N LYS A 177 -53.34 3.14 22.53
CA LYS A 177 -53.91 3.58 23.83
C LYS A 177 -55.12 4.48 23.62
N ILE A 178 -55.03 5.45 22.72
CA ILE A 178 -56.15 6.35 22.39
C ILE A 178 -57.36 5.54 21.90
N VAL A 179 -57.15 4.61 20.97
CA VAL A 179 -58.24 3.75 20.45
C VAL A 179 -58.85 2.88 21.55
N ILE A 180 -58.04 2.37 22.49
CA ILE A 180 -58.53 1.60 23.63
C ILE A 180 -59.37 2.48 24.56
N GLU A 181 -58.92 3.69 24.87
CA GLU A 181 -59.66 4.66 25.70
C GLU A 181 -61.01 5.03 25.05
N GLU A 182 -61.02 5.30 23.74
CA GLU A 182 -62.25 5.57 22.99
C GLU A 182 -63.22 4.37 23.02
N ALA A 183 -62.70 3.15 22.85
CA ALA A 183 -63.51 1.94 22.93
C ALA A 183 -64.09 1.71 24.34
N GLN A 184 -63.32 2.00 25.39
CA GLN A 184 -63.78 1.92 26.78
C GLN A 184 -64.89 2.93 27.06
N LEU A 185 -64.70 4.20 26.70
CA LEU A 185 -65.74 5.24 26.87
C LEU A 185 -67.05 4.87 26.13
N LYS A 186 -66.93 4.32 24.93
CA LYS A 186 -68.10 3.85 24.17
C LYS A 186 -68.77 2.66 24.85
N ASN A 187 -68.01 1.74 25.41
CA ASN A 187 -68.54 0.59 26.14
C ASN A 187 -69.28 1.02 27.42
N ASP A 188 -68.71 1.95 28.19
CA ASP A 188 -69.33 2.50 29.40
C ASP A 188 -70.66 3.20 29.06
N SER A 189 -70.68 4.00 27.99
CA SER A 189 -71.92 4.64 27.50
C SER A 189 -73.00 3.62 27.08
N ILE A 190 -72.60 2.49 26.50
CA ILE A 190 -73.56 1.41 26.16
C ILE A 190 -74.08 0.76 27.44
N SER A 191 -73.22 0.52 28.43
CA SER A 191 -73.60 -0.07 29.72
C SER A 191 -74.63 0.79 30.45
N ASP A 192 -74.44 2.12 30.51
CA ASP A 192 -75.39 3.04 31.14
C ASP A 192 -76.76 2.99 30.45
N ARG A 193 -76.78 2.97 29.12
CA ARG A 193 -78.04 2.87 28.35
C ARG A 193 -78.77 1.54 28.55
N LEU A 194 -78.04 0.45 28.79
CA LEU A 194 -78.65 -0.85 29.10
C LEU A 194 -79.30 -0.84 30.48
N LEU A 195 -78.67 -0.22 31.48
CA LEU A 195 -79.24 -0.04 32.82
C LEU A 195 -80.55 0.78 32.78
N ASP A 196 -80.56 1.86 32.01
CA ASP A 196 -81.77 2.67 31.81
C ASP A 196 -82.91 1.84 31.19
N LEU A 197 -82.61 1.05 30.16
CA LEU A 197 -83.60 0.18 29.50
C LEU A 197 -84.14 -0.90 30.43
N GLU A 198 -83.28 -1.52 31.25
CA GLU A 198 -83.70 -2.50 32.26
C GLU A 198 -84.64 -1.86 33.30
N SER A 199 -84.36 -0.63 33.73
CA SER A 199 -85.22 0.10 34.67
C SER A 199 -86.61 0.40 34.08
N ILE A 200 -86.67 0.76 32.79
CA ILE A 200 -87.91 1.00 32.06
C ILE A 200 -88.72 -0.30 31.94
N GLN A 201 -88.06 -1.41 31.59
CA GLN A 201 -88.72 -2.72 31.50
C GLN A 201 -89.28 -3.17 32.85
N GLN A 202 -88.55 -2.99 33.95
CA GLN A 202 -89.05 -3.29 35.29
C GLN A 202 -90.28 -2.46 35.65
N LYS A 203 -90.28 -1.16 35.34
CA LYS A 203 -91.44 -0.29 35.58
C LYS A 203 -92.67 -0.74 34.79
N GLN A 204 -92.50 -1.09 33.51
CA GLN A 204 -93.59 -1.62 32.68
C GLN A 204 -94.14 -2.96 33.20
N GLN A 205 -93.28 -3.85 33.71
CA GLN A 205 -93.72 -5.12 34.31
C GLN A 205 -94.49 -4.93 35.63
N ILE A 206 -94.20 -3.89 36.41
CA ILE A 206 -94.95 -3.54 37.62
C ILE A 206 -96.33 -3.00 37.23
N GLU A 207 -96.40 -2.11 36.25
CA GLU A 207 -97.67 -1.53 35.75
C GLU A 207 -98.60 -2.60 35.15
N LEU A 208 -98.07 -3.64 34.50
CA LEU A 208 -98.85 -4.75 33.95
C LEU A 208 -99.37 -5.75 35.00
N LYS A 209 -98.89 -5.69 36.25
CA LYS A 209 -99.29 -6.58 37.36
C LYS A 209 -100.35 -5.96 38.29
N HIS A 210 -100.73 -4.70 38.06
CA HIS A 210 -101.78 -3.97 38.77
C HIS A 210 -102.99 -3.75 37.87
#